data_AF-A0A956X119-F1
#
_entry.id   AF-A0A956X119-F1
#
_cell.length_a   1.000
_cell.length_b   1.000
_cell.length_c   1.000
_cell.angle_alpha   90.00
_cell.angle_beta   90.00
_cell.angle_gamma   90.00
#
_symmetry.space_group_name_H-M   'P 1'
#
loop_
_entity.id
_entity.type
_entity.pdbx_description
1 polymer ?
#
loop_
_entity_poly.entity_id
_entity_poly.type
_entity_poly.pdbx_seq_one_letter_code
_entity_poly.pdbx_strand_id
1 'polypeptide(L)'
;GAKNFSPLPPPPSRHSQSFRSPSKTVGSIVRGFKIGVTKWFRAKTDVYAVWQRNYYDHIVRDEPSLHRIRQYIVDNPMKWAIDHENPGRGE
;
A
#
# COMPACT_ATOMS: atom_id res chain seq x y z
N GLY A 1 14.30 -53.23 -34.43
CA GLY A 1 13.45 -52.04 -34.21
C GLY A 1 12.51 -52.33 -33.06
N ALA A 2 12.69 -51.68 -31.92
CA ALA A 2 11.81 -51.84 -30.76
C ALA A 2 10.63 -50.86 -30.90
N LYS A 3 9.43 -51.41 -31.07
CA LYS A 3 8.15 -50.69 -31.02
C LYS A 3 7.58 -51.02 -29.65
N ASN A 4 7.45 -50.05 -28.75
CA ASN A 4 6.59 -50.00 -27.54
C ASN A 4 7.21 -49.05 -26.49
N PHE A 5 7.05 -47.75 -26.67
CA PHE A 5 7.21 -46.79 -25.56
C PHE A 5 5.88 -46.05 -25.43
N SER A 6 5.09 -46.41 -24.41
CA SER A 6 3.95 -45.60 -23.99
C SER A 6 4.47 -44.23 -23.52
N PRO A 7 3.79 -43.12 -23.83
CA PRO A 7 4.24 -41.80 -23.38
C PRO A 7 4.25 -41.74 -21.86
N LEU A 8 5.27 -41.08 -21.30
CA LEU A 8 5.36 -40.80 -19.86
C LEU A 8 4.05 -40.12 -19.41
N PRO A 9 3.51 -40.47 -18.22
CA PRO A 9 2.35 -39.79 -17.68
C PRO A 9 2.64 -38.28 -17.56
N PRO A 10 1.65 -37.41 -17.82
CA PRO A 10 1.84 -35.97 -17.68
C PRO A 10 2.26 -35.65 -16.24
N PRO A 11 3.14 -34.65 -16.03
CA PRO A 11 3.53 -34.24 -14.68
C PRO A 11 2.28 -33.89 -13.87
N PRO A 12 2.25 -34.18 -12.56
CA PRO A 12 1.11 -33.85 -11.72
C PRO A 12 0.77 -32.38 -11.95
N SER A 13 -0.51 -32.13 -12.24
CA SER A 13 -1.06 -30.80 -12.44
C SER A 13 -0.62 -29.93 -11.26
N ARG A 14 0.26 -28.97 -11.54
CA ARG A 14 0.63 -27.95 -10.54
C ARG A 14 -0.68 -27.33 -10.11
N HIS A 15 -1.15 -27.67 -8.92
CA HIS A 15 -2.27 -26.99 -8.30
C HIS A 15 -2.06 -25.50 -8.53
N SER A 16 -2.97 -24.87 -9.28
CA SER A 16 -2.91 -23.43 -9.49
C SER A 16 -3.18 -22.79 -8.12
N GLN A 17 -2.13 -22.65 -7.32
CA GLN A 17 -2.16 -21.85 -6.12
C GLN A 17 -2.39 -20.43 -6.63
N SER A 18 -3.66 -20.02 -6.72
CA SER A 18 -4.00 -18.67 -7.13
C SER A 18 -3.28 -17.75 -6.15
N PHE A 19 -2.42 -16.87 -6.66
CA PHE A 19 -1.78 -15.86 -5.83
C PHE A 19 -2.89 -14.98 -5.23
N ARG A 20 -3.23 -15.23 -3.97
CA ARG A 20 -4.18 -14.39 -3.23
C ARG A 20 -3.41 -13.22 -2.66
N SER A 21 -3.93 -12.02 -2.89
CA SER A 21 -3.41 -10.85 -2.20
C SER A 21 -3.59 -11.01 -0.69
N PRO A 22 -2.60 -10.61 0.13
CA PRO A 22 -2.75 -10.60 1.58
C PRO A 22 -3.99 -9.81 1.99
N SER A 23 -4.79 -10.39 2.88
CA SER A 23 -5.99 -9.79 3.46
C SER A 23 -5.83 -9.66 4.98
N LYS A 24 -6.67 -8.83 5.61
CA LYS A 24 -6.66 -8.56 7.06
C LYS A 24 -5.33 -7.96 7.57
N THR A 25 -4.63 -7.20 6.72
CA THR A 25 -3.44 -6.44 7.11
C THR A 25 -3.69 -4.93 6.96
N VAL A 26 -2.95 -4.11 7.72
CA VAL A 26 -2.99 -2.65 7.56
C VAL A 26 -2.69 -2.26 6.11
N GLY A 27 -1.69 -2.88 5.50
CA GLY A 27 -1.36 -2.66 4.09
C GLY A 27 -2.50 -3.00 3.13
N SER A 28 -3.33 -4.00 3.42
CA SER A 28 -4.50 -4.33 2.59
C SER A 28 -5.60 -3.26 2.68
N ILE A 29 -5.79 -2.66 3.86
CA ILE A 29 -6.74 -1.58 4.10
C ILE A 29 -6.26 -0.29 3.40
N VAL A 30 -4.99 0.08 3.62
CA VAL A 30 -4.37 1.27 2.99
C VAL A 30 -4.40 1.14 1.47
N ARG A 31 -4.12 -0.05 0.92
CA ARG A 31 -4.22 -0.31 -0.52
C ARG A 31 -5.64 -0.04 -1.03
N GLY A 32 -6.66 -0.58 -0.37
CA GLY A 32 -8.06 -0.36 -0.74
C GLY A 32 -8.44 1.12 -0.75
N PHE A 33 -8.07 1.84 0.32
CA PHE A 33 -8.28 3.28 0.43
C PHE A 33 -7.60 4.06 -0.70
N LYS A 34 -6.29 3.82 -0.93
CA LYS A 34 -5.54 4.49 -2.01
C LYS A 34 -6.14 4.20 -3.39
N ILE A 35 -6.62 2.98 -3.64
CA ILE A 35 -7.31 2.64 -4.90
C ILE A 35 -8.59 3.46 -5.06
N GLY A 36 -9.44 3.52 -4.03
CA GLY A 36 -10.71 4.23 -4.08
C GLY A 36 -10.54 5.72 -4.38
N VAL A 37 -9.65 6.38 -3.64
CA VAL A 37 -9.34 7.80 -3.83
C VAL A 37 -8.69 8.04 -5.19
N THR A 38 -7.73 7.23 -5.63
CA THR A 38 -7.14 7.37 -6.99
C THR A 38 -8.19 7.25 -8.09
N LYS A 39 -9.12 6.29 -7.98
CA LYS A 39 -10.24 6.15 -8.94
C LYS A 39 -11.13 7.38 -8.95
N TRP A 40 -11.37 7.97 -7.77
CA TRP A 40 -12.14 9.20 -7.67
C TRP A 40 -11.39 10.36 -8.36
N PHE A 41 -10.12 10.62 -8.01
CA PHE A 41 -9.32 11.70 -8.59
C PHE A 41 -9.24 11.61 -10.12
N ARG A 42 -8.94 10.43 -10.67
CA ARG A 42 -8.87 10.19 -12.12
C ARG A 42 -10.16 10.51 -12.87
N ALA A 43 -11.30 10.47 -12.20
CA ALA A 43 -12.60 10.70 -12.81
C ALA A 43 -13.15 12.11 -12.58
N LYS A 44 -12.54 12.92 -11.70
CA LYS A 44 -13.08 14.23 -11.28
C LYS A 44 -12.07 15.38 -11.37
N THR A 45 -10.80 15.08 -11.58
CA THR A 45 -9.70 16.07 -11.55
C THR A 45 -8.64 15.72 -12.59
N ASP A 46 -7.77 16.67 -12.89
CA ASP A 46 -6.54 16.53 -13.68
C ASP A 46 -5.30 16.20 -12.83
N VAL A 47 -5.47 15.97 -11.53
CA VAL A 47 -4.38 15.63 -10.61
C VAL A 47 -4.07 14.12 -10.69
N TYR A 48 -2.89 13.79 -11.22
CA TYR A 48 -2.44 12.40 -11.38
C TYR A 48 -1.48 11.93 -10.27
N ALA A 49 -0.69 12.84 -9.71
CA ALA A 49 0.25 12.56 -8.63
C ALA A 49 -0.44 12.75 -7.26
N VAL A 50 -1.21 11.74 -6.84
CA VAL A 50 -2.03 11.81 -5.61
C VAL A 50 -1.26 11.36 -4.37
N TRP A 51 -0.32 10.43 -4.51
CA TRP A 51 0.31 9.76 -3.37
C TRP A 51 1.82 9.94 -3.35
N GLN A 52 2.36 10.23 -2.17
CA GLN A 52 3.73 9.87 -1.85
C GLN A 52 3.89 8.34 -1.79
N ARG A 53 5.10 7.86 -2.11
CA ARG A 53 5.42 6.43 -2.11
C ARG A 53 5.30 5.86 -0.69
N ASN A 54 4.81 4.63 -0.57
CA ASN A 54 4.61 3.90 0.70
C ASN A 54 3.60 4.58 1.65
N TYR A 55 3.56 4.14 2.90
CA TYR A 55 2.80 4.72 4.00
C TYR A 55 3.61 4.53 5.28
N TYR A 56 3.42 5.42 6.25
CA TYR A 56 4.02 5.31 7.58
C TYR A 56 3.10 4.49 8.49
N ASP A 57 3.67 3.55 9.25
CA ASP A 57 2.99 2.82 10.31
C ASP A 57 3.80 2.83 11.60
N HIS A 58 3.11 2.97 12.72
CA HIS A 58 3.71 2.95 14.05
C HIS A 58 2.73 2.36 15.06
N ILE A 59 3.20 1.40 15.86
CA ILE A 59 2.40 0.79 16.93
C ILE A 59 2.49 1.68 18.17
N VAL A 60 1.35 2.24 18.57
CA VAL A 60 1.22 3.02 19.81
C VAL A 60 1.14 2.06 20.99
N ARG A 61 2.07 2.16 21.94
CA ARG A 61 2.24 1.20 23.05
C ARG A 61 1.91 1.77 24.42
N ASP A 62 1.78 3.09 24.53
CA ASP A 62 1.62 3.79 25.79
C ASP A 62 0.86 5.12 25.60
N GLU A 63 0.30 5.64 26.69
CA GLU A 63 -0.47 6.89 26.69
C GLU A 63 0.37 8.12 26.27
N PRO A 64 1.64 8.28 26.70
CA PRO A 64 2.48 9.39 26.26
C PRO A 64 2.73 9.43 24.74
N SER A 65 2.96 8.28 24.11
CA SER A 65 3.13 8.19 22.65
C SER A 65 1.82 8.50 21.92
N LEU A 66 0.69 8.02 22.44
CA LEU A 66 -0.63 8.36 21.92
C LEU A 66 -0.89 9.87 21.96
N HIS A 67 -0.59 10.53 23.08
CA HIS A 67 -0.75 11.97 23.23
C HIS A 67 0.12 12.75 22.23
N ARG A 68 1.40 12.39 22.10
CA ARG A 68 2.31 13.02 21.13
C ARG A 68 1.84 12.89 19.69
N ILE A 69 1.36 11.71 19.29
CA ILE A 69 0.86 11.47 17.92
C ILE A 69 -0.40 12.28 17.66
N ARG A 70 -1.33 12.34 18.63
CA ARG A 70 -2.53 13.19 18.51
C ARG A 70 -2.17 14.67 18.35
N GLN A 71 -1.25 15.16 19.18
CA GLN A 71 -0.78 16.54 19.08
C GLN A 71 -0.11 16.80 17.73
N TYR A 72 0.71 15.88 17.23
CA TYR A 72 1.31 15.99 15.89
C TYR A 72 0.24 16.12 14.80
N ILE A 73 -0.82 15.31 14.81
CA ILE A 73 -1.88 15.36 13.79
C ILE A 73 -2.57 16.74 13.81
N VAL A 74 -2.83 17.30 14.99
CA VAL A 74 -3.46 18.63 15.15
C VAL A 74 -2.52 19.74 14.69
N ASP A 75 -1.23 19.65 15.03
CA ASP A 75 -0.25 20.69 14.75
C ASP A 75 0.24 20.69 13.30
N ASN A 76 0.25 19.52 12.64
CA ASN A 76 0.88 19.34 11.33
C ASN A 76 0.40 20.34 10.26
N PRO A 77 -0.91 20.64 10.11
CA PRO A 77 -1.36 21.65 9.16
C PRO A 77 -0.71 23.03 9.36
N MET A 78 -0.50 23.43 10.62
CA MET A 78 0.15 24.70 10.97
C MET A 78 1.66 24.66 10.75
N LYS A 79 2.28 23.48 10.89
CA LYS A 79 3.72 23.28 10.75
C LYS A 79 4.14 22.93 9.32
N TRP A 80 3.19 22.66 8.42
CA TRP A 80 3.47 22.19 7.06
C TRP A 80 4.40 23.10 6.26
N ALA A 81 4.27 24.42 6.39
CA ALA A 81 5.10 25.38 5.65
C ALA A 81 6.60 25.24 5.94
N ILE A 82 6.97 24.78 7.14
CA ILE A 82 8.36 24.60 7.58
C ILE A 82 8.78 23.13 7.61
N ASP A 83 7.90 22.21 7.25
CA ASP A 83 8.16 20.78 7.25
C ASP A 83 9.17 20.41 6.15
N HIS A 84 10.02 19.41 6.41
CA HIS A 84 11.02 18.95 5.46
C HIS A 84 10.41 18.17 4.29
N GLU A 85 9.27 17.53 4.49
CA GLU A 85 8.55 16.79 3.45
C GLU A 85 7.68 17.69 2.57
N ASN A 86 7.68 19.00 2.83
CA ASN A 86 6.94 19.95 2.01
C ASN A 86 7.72 20.31 0.73
N PRO A 87 7.25 19.89 -0.46
CA PRO A 87 7.95 20.18 -1.72
C PRO A 87 7.94 21.66 -2.10
N GLY A 88 7.09 22.48 -1.45
CA GLY A 88 7.06 23.93 -1.62
C GLY A 88 8.00 24.69 -0.67
N ARG A 89 8.70 23.98 0.22
CA ARG A 89 9.77 24.56 1.05
C ARG A 89 10.94 24.85 0.12
N GLY A 90 10.95 26.04 -0.48
CA GLY A 90 12.07 26.52 -1.28
C GLY A 90 13.36 26.48 -0.45
N GLU A 91 14.41 25.89 -1.03
CA GLU A 91 15.79 26.13 -0.58
C GLU A 91 16.24 27.54 -0.98
#